data_AF-A0A553A3R4-F1
#
_entry.id   AF-A0A553A3R4-F1
#
_cell.length_a   1.000
_cell.length_b   1.000
_cell.length_c   1.000
_cell.angle_alpha   90.00
_cell.angle_beta   90.00
_cell.angle_gamma   90.00
#
_symmetry.space_group_name_H-M   'P 1'
#
loop_
_entity.id
_entity.type
_entity.pdbx_description
1 polymer ?
#
loop_
_entity_poly.entity_id
_entity_poly.type
_entity_poly.pdbx_seq_one_letter_code
_entity_poly.pdbx_strand_id
1 'polypeptide(L)' 'MTALPPDPDPVDTPSEERAGGVPPGEISPQSAQTSASKNPDPTAGRNLNPRAIVGIAAIVVFVALFAAVAIVLIIQI' A
#
# COMPACT_ATOMS: atom_id res chain seq x y z
N MET A 1 16.64 -57.23 -8.81
CA MET A 1 15.49 -57.42 -9.72
C MET A 1 14.51 -56.30 -9.41
N THR A 2 14.02 -55.45 -10.29
CA THR A 2 14.19 -55.16 -11.72
C THR A 2 13.34 -53.90 -11.90
N ALA A 3 13.85 -52.91 -12.62
CA ALA A 3 13.11 -51.71 -12.96
C ALA A 3 11.85 -52.05 -13.77
N LEU A 4 10.77 -51.29 -13.56
CA LEU A 4 10.13 -50.45 -14.57
C LEU A 4 9.00 -49.65 -13.89
N PRO A 5 9.03 -48.30 -13.85
CA PRO A 5 7.82 -47.52 -13.62
C PRO A 5 6.79 -47.92 -14.69
N PRO A 6 5.48 -48.04 -14.40
CA PRO A 6 4.50 -48.36 -15.43
C PRO A 6 4.39 -47.17 -16.37
N ASP A 7 5.23 -47.13 -17.40
CA ASP A 7 5.05 -46.26 -18.55
C ASP A 7 4.02 -46.98 -19.44
N PRO A 8 2.78 -46.48 -19.52
CA PRO A 8 1.73 -47.15 -20.29
C PRO A 8 2.13 -47.21 -21.76
N ASP A 9 1.86 -48.34 -22.42
CA ASP A 9 2.09 -48.49 -23.86
C ASP A 9 1.35 -47.38 -24.63
N PRO A 10 2.02 -46.60 -25.50
CA PRO A 10 1.42 -45.46 -26.21
C PRO A 10 0.31 -45.86 -27.20
N VAL A 11 0.13 -47.17 -27.42
CA VAL A 11 -0.97 -47.75 -28.19
C VAL A 11 -2.26 -47.81 -27.37
N ASP A 12 -2.14 -47.91 -26.03
CA ASP A 12 -3.26 -48.01 -25.09
C ASP A 12 -3.59 -46.68 -24.40
N THR A 13 -2.88 -45.60 -24.74
CA THR A 13 -3.29 -44.23 -24.43
C THR A 13 -3.95 -43.63 -25.67
N PRO A 14 -5.29 -43.53 -25.74
CA PRO A 14 -5.96 -42.73 -26.76
C PRO A 14 -5.35 -41.34 -26.70
N SER A 15 -4.92 -40.79 -27.85
CA SER A 15 -4.42 -39.42 -27.91
C SER A 15 -5.47 -38.51 -27.27
N GLU A 16 -5.13 -37.90 -26.13
CA GLU A 16 -5.99 -36.91 -25.52
C GLU A 16 -6.38 -35.90 -26.61
N GLU A 17 -7.69 -35.72 -26.79
CA GLU A 17 -8.28 -34.78 -27.73
C GLU A 17 -7.47 -33.48 -27.67
N ARG A 18 -6.79 -33.14 -28.77
CA ARG A 18 -5.97 -31.92 -28.87
C ARG A 18 -6.78 -30.78 -28.31
N ALA A 19 -6.34 -30.24 -27.16
CA ALA A 19 -7.02 -29.15 -26.47
C ALA A 19 -7.54 -28.15 -27.51
N GLY A 20 -8.87 -28.05 -27.58
CA GLY A 20 -9.59 -27.41 -28.67
C GLY A 20 -8.90 -26.10 -29.04
N GLY A 21 -8.54 -25.98 -30.31
CA GLY A 21 -7.88 -24.81 -30.83
C GLY A 21 -8.71 -23.57 -30.55
N VAL A 22 -8.37 -22.85 -29.50
CA VAL A 22 -8.86 -21.48 -29.31
C VAL A 22 -8.37 -20.68 -30.51
N PRO A 23 -9.26 -20.09 -31.31
CA PRO A 23 -8.86 -19.24 -32.42
C PRO A 23 -7.93 -18.15 -31.89
N PRO A 24 -6.74 -17.93 -32.46
CA PRO A 24 -5.89 -16.82 -32.08
C PRO A 24 -6.60 -15.52 -32.46
N GLY A 25 -7.25 -14.89 -31.49
CA GLY A 25 -8.11 -13.77 -31.80
C GLY A 25 -8.66 -13.09 -30.56
N GLU A 26 -7.81 -12.79 -29.60
CA GLU A 26 -8.16 -11.87 -28.49
C GLU A 26 -6.87 -11.27 -27.90
N ILE A 27 -6.06 -10.60 -28.74
CA ILE A 27 -5.03 -9.71 -28.19
C ILE A 27 -5.73 -8.42 -27.72
N SER A 28 -6.12 -8.45 -26.44
CA SER A 28 -6.06 -7.41 -25.40
C SER A 28 -6.56 -5.98 -25.75
N PRO A 29 -7.46 -5.42 -24.93
CA PRO A 29 -6.94 -4.48 -23.94
C PRO A 29 -7.74 -4.46 -22.62
N GLN A 30 -7.06 -4.68 -21.50
CA GLN A 30 -7.20 -3.84 -20.31
C GLN A 30 -6.16 -4.22 -19.24
N SER A 31 -4.88 -4.17 -19.60
CA SER A 31 -3.81 -3.87 -18.62
C SER A 31 -3.91 -2.44 -18.07
N ALA A 32 -4.99 -1.72 -18.38
CA ALA A 32 -5.44 -0.54 -17.65
C ALA A 32 -6.42 -0.92 -16.53
N GLN A 33 -6.17 -2.01 -15.79
CA GLN A 33 -6.63 -2.07 -14.40
C GLN A 33 -5.66 -1.30 -13.50
N THR A 34 -5.52 -0.02 -13.79
CA THR A 34 -5.53 0.98 -12.73
C THR A 34 -7.00 1.34 -12.51
N SER A 35 -7.83 0.37 -12.10
CA SER A 35 -8.93 0.73 -11.23
C SER A 35 -8.25 1.10 -9.91
N ALA A 36 -7.66 2.29 -9.90
CA ALA A 36 -7.36 3.01 -8.69
C ALA A 36 -8.70 3.00 -7.98
N SER A 37 -8.76 2.16 -6.94
CA SER A 37 -9.86 2.04 -6.02
C SER A 37 -10.61 3.36 -5.98
N LYS A 38 -11.87 3.37 -6.43
CA LYS A 38 -12.79 4.50 -6.26
C LYS A 38 -13.05 4.82 -4.78
N ASN A 39 -12.33 4.20 -3.86
CA ASN A 39 -12.34 4.58 -2.48
C ASN A 39 -11.58 5.91 -2.38
N PRO A 40 -12.24 7.01 -1.99
CA PRO A 40 -11.52 8.22 -1.61
C PRO A 40 -10.42 7.80 -0.64
N ASP A 41 -9.19 8.16 -0.94
CA ASP A 41 -8.12 8.09 0.06
C ASP A 41 -8.67 8.81 1.29
N PRO A 42 -8.77 8.17 2.47
CA PRO A 42 -9.33 8.84 3.63
C PRO A 42 -8.57 10.13 3.80
N THR A 43 -9.22 11.27 3.50
CA THR A 43 -8.62 12.58 3.70
C THR A 43 -8.18 12.56 5.12
N ALA A 44 -6.86 12.62 5.35
CA ALA A 44 -6.33 12.82 6.68
C ALA A 44 -6.93 14.13 7.13
N GLY A 45 -8.04 14.04 7.86
CA GLY A 45 -8.76 15.19 8.34
C GLY A 45 -7.79 16.02 9.16
N ARG A 46 -8.15 17.26 9.46
CA ARG A 46 -7.46 18.04 10.48
C ARG A 46 -7.74 17.39 11.84
N ASN A 47 -7.22 16.19 12.04
CA ASN A 47 -7.32 15.37 13.22
C ASN A 47 -6.30 15.98 14.18
N LEU A 48 -6.63 17.15 14.73
CA LEU A 48 -5.91 17.71 15.86
C LEU A 48 -6.13 16.76 17.02
N ASN A 49 -5.33 15.70 17.04
CA ASN A 49 -5.27 14.73 18.11
C ASN A 49 -5.11 15.53 19.41
N PRO A 50 -5.89 15.30 20.48
CA PRO A 50 -5.75 16.03 21.73
C PRO A 50 -4.29 16.12 22.22
N ARG A 51 -3.48 15.09 21.94
CA ARG A 51 -2.04 15.08 22.21
C ARG A 51 -1.27 16.18 21.46
N ALA A 52 -1.60 16.45 20.20
CA ALA A 52 -1.00 17.52 19.42
C ALA A 52 -1.36 18.90 19.97
N ILE A 53 -2.61 19.09 20.43
CA ILE A 53 -3.04 20.34 21.05
C ILE A 53 -2.26 20.60 22.34
N VAL A 54 -2.12 19.58 23.20
CA VAL A 54 -1.33 19.70 24.44
C VAL A 54 0.14 20.02 24.12
N GLY A 55 0.72 19.37 23.11
CA GLY A 55 2.09 19.65 22.68
C GLY A 55 2.27 21.09 22.21
N ILE A 56 1.36 21.60 21.37
CA ILE A 56 1.38 22.99 20.89
C ILE A 56 1.23 23.96 22.07
N ALA A 57 0.30 23.69 23.00
CA ALA A 57 0.10 24.53 24.17
C ALA A 57 1.36 24.61 25.04
N ALA A 58 2.05 23.49 25.27
CA ALA A 58 3.30 23.47 26.03
C ALA A 58 4.40 24.31 25.35
N ILE A 59 4.52 24.24 24.02
CA ILE A 59 5.49 25.04 23.25
C ILE A 59 5.16 26.53 23.37
N VAL A 60 3.89 26.91 23.23
CA VAL A 60 3.45 28.31 23.36
C VAL A 60 3.77 28.87 24.75
N VAL A 61 3.49 28.11 25.81
CA VAL A 61 3.83 28.50 27.18
C VAL A 61 5.34 28.68 27.35
N PHE A 62 6.13 27.73 26.84
CA PHE A 62 7.59 27.81 26.91
C PHE A 62 8.15 29.06 26.21
N VAL A 63 7.69 29.34 24.99
CA VAL A 63 8.08 30.53 24.23
C VAL A 63 7.67 31.82 24.95
N ALA A 64 6.46 31.86 25.53
CA ALA A 64 5.99 33.02 26.28
C ALA A 64 6.85 33.29 27.53
N LEU A 65 7.23 32.25 28.28
CA LEU A 65 8.13 32.37 29.43
C LEU A 65 9.51 32.88 29.01
N PHE A 66 10.07 32.32 27.94
CA PHE A 66 11.35 32.77 27.41
C PHE A 66 11.32 34.24 26.99
N ALA A 67 10.27 34.65 26.26
CA ALA A 67 10.07 36.03 25.85
C ALA A 67 9.93 36.97 27.06
N ALA A 68 9.19 36.56 28.10
CA ALA A 68 9.04 37.35 29.33
C ALA A 68 10.40 37.59 30.01
N VAL A 69 11.22 36.53 30.17
CA VAL A 69 12.56 36.66 30.74
C VAL A 69 13.45 37.57 29.89
N ALA A 70 13.42 37.42 28.56
CA ALA A 70 14.17 38.27 27.65
C ALA A 70 13.79 39.75 27.79
N ILE A 71 12.49 40.05 27.86
CA ILE A 71 11.99 41.43 28.07
C ILE A 71 12.47 41.98 29.41
N VAL A 72 12.39 41.19 30.49
CA VAL A 72 12.87 41.60 31.82
C VAL A 72 14.36 41.93 31.79
N LEU A 73 15.18 41.08 31.15
CA LEU A 73 16.61 41.31 31.01
C LEU A 73 16.92 42.57 30.20
N ILE A 74 16.19 42.81 29.11
CA ILE A 74 16.35 44.03 28.30
C ILE A 74 16.04 45.28 29.10
N ILE A 75 15.01 45.25 29.96
CA ILE A 75 14.64 46.40 30.80
C ILE A 75 15.66 46.64 31.93
N GLN A 76 16.34 45.59 32.40
CA GLN A 76 17.30 45.66 33.51
C GLN A 76 18.73 45.99 33.09
N ILE A 77 19.02 45.96 31.78
CA ILE A 77 20.29 46.40 31.18
C ILE A 77 20.24 47.90 30.92
#